data_AF-A0A412LEL2-F1
#
_entry.id   AF-A0A412LEL2-F1
#
_cell.length_a   1.000
_cell.length_b   1.000
_cell.length_c   1.000
_cell.angle_alpha   90.00
_cell.angle_beta   90.00
_cell.angle_gamma   90.00
#
_symmetry.space_group_name_H-M   'P 1'
#
loop_
_entity.id
_entity.type
_entity.pdbx_description
1 polymer ?
#
loop_
_entity_poly.entity_id
_entity_poly.type
_entity_poly.pdbx_seq_one_letter_code
_entity_poly.pdbx_strand_id
1 'polypeptide(L)'
;MKKRAMKKDFWMEIKKSRGRFLSIFLIVALGVSFFSGIRAAEPDMRLSGDAYFDEQNLMDLKVLGTLGITEEDLEEIEALSTVER
;
A
#
# COMPACT_ATOMS: atom_id res chain seq x y z
N MET A 1 -9.94 -15.90 -40.06
CA MET A 1 -8.71 -16.73 -40.08
C MET A 1 -7.40 -15.99 -39.71
N LYS A 2 -7.30 -14.65 -39.81
CA LYS A 2 -6.07 -13.88 -39.50
C LYS A 2 -5.52 -13.95 -38.06
N LYS A 3 -6.37 -14.04 -37.02
CA LYS A 3 -5.92 -14.01 -35.61
C LYS A 3 -5.08 -15.23 -35.19
N ARG A 4 -5.29 -16.41 -35.81
CA ARG A 4 -4.54 -17.63 -35.50
C ARG A 4 -3.11 -17.59 -36.03
N ALA A 5 -2.91 -17.05 -37.23
CA ALA A 5 -1.58 -16.88 -37.82
C ALA A 5 -0.72 -15.93 -36.97
N MET A 6 -1.25 -14.74 -36.64
CA MET A 6 -0.52 -13.76 -35.82
C MET A 6 -0.09 -14.29 -34.44
N LYS A 7 -0.98 -15.03 -33.76
CA LYS A 7 -0.63 -15.67 -32.48
C LYS A 7 0.47 -16.72 -32.67
N LYS A 8 0.38 -17.53 -33.73
CA LYS A 8 1.37 -18.56 -34.04
C LYS A 8 2.74 -17.94 -34.33
N ASP A 9 2.77 -16.85 -35.10
CA ASP A 9 4.00 -16.13 -35.44
C ASP A 9 4.64 -15.53 -34.18
N PHE A 10 3.84 -14.92 -33.30
CA PHE A 10 4.30 -14.41 -32.01
C PHE A 10 4.96 -15.49 -31.14
N TRP A 11 4.30 -16.65 -30.98
CA TRP A 11 4.85 -17.78 -30.21
C TRP A 11 6.12 -18.35 -30.85
N MET A 12 6.17 -18.39 -32.19
CA MET A 12 7.34 -18.85 -32.93
C MET A 12 8.54 -17.91 -32.75
N GLU A 13 8.29 -16.60 -32.73
CA GLU A 13 9.31 -15.57 -32.51
C GLU A 13 9.87 -15.58 -31.08
N ILE A 14 9.02 -15.77 -30.07
CA ILE A 14 9.45 -16.00 -28.67
C ILE A 14 10.38 -17.21 -28.60
N LYS A 15 10.01 -18.33 -29.26
CA LYS A 15 10.82 -19.55 -29.25
C LYS A 15 12.17 -19.35 -29.96
N LYS A 16 12.20 -18.53 -31.01
CA LYS A 16 13.42 -18.22 -31.78
C LYS A 16 14.34 -17.24 -31.05
N SER A 17 13.81 -16.39 -30.17
CA SER A 17 14.54 -15.29 -29.51
C SER A 17 14.39 -15.28 -27.98
N ARG A 18 14.53 -16.45 -27.34
CA ARG A 18 14.24 -16.62 -25.90
C ARG A 18 15.00 -15.66 -24.98
N GLY A 19 16.25 -15.34 -25.31
CA GLY A 19 17.07 -14.38 -24.54
C GLY A 19 16.48 -12.97 -24.57
N ARG A 20 16.17 -12.44 -25.76
CA ARG A 20 15.57 -11.11 -25.92
C ARG A 20 14.21 -11.01 -25.21
N PHE A 21 13.37 -12.03 -25.34
CA PHE A 21 12.07 -12.07 -24.65
C PHE A 21 12.25 -12.05 -23.14
N LEU A 22 13.16 -12.89 -22.60
CA LEU A 22 13.41 -12.95 -21.16
C LEU A 22 13.96 -11.63 -20.62
N SER A 23 14.86 -10.97 -21.35
CA SER A 23 15.37 -9.65 -20.95
C SER A 23 14.26 -8.61 -20.85
N ILE A 24 13.41 -8.48 -21.88
CA ILE A 24 12.30 -7.52 -21.86
C ILE A 24 11.31 -7.87 -20.74
N PHE A 25 10.98 -9.16 -20.59
CA PHE A 25 10.10 -9.63 -19.53
C PHE A 25 10.63 -9.26 -18.14
N LEU A 26 11.92 -9.50 -17.87
CA LEU A 26 12.52 -9.17 -16.58
C LEU A 26 12.57 -7.66 -16.32
N ILE A 27 12.87 -6.84 -17.33
CA ILE A 27 12.86 -5.38 -17.21
C ILE A 27 11.45 -4.89 -16.82
N VAL A 28 10.41 -5.39 -17.50
CA VAL A 28 9.02 -5.03 -17.21
C VAL A 28 8.59 -5.55 -15.85
N ALA A 29 8.91 -6.81 -15.53
CA ALA A 29 8.59 -7.42 -14.25
C ALA A 29 9.22 -6.65 -13.08
N LEU A 30 10.49 -6.24 -13.22
CA LEU A 30 11.15 -5.38 -12.24
C LEU A 30 10.38 -4.07 -12.07
N GLY A 31 10.07 -3.35 -13.16
CA GLY A 31 9.33 -2.08 -13.07
C GLY A 31 7.97 -2.20 -12.36
N VAL A 32 7.19 -3.24 -12.70
CA VAL A 32 5.87 -3.45 -12.08
C VAL A 32 5.99 -3.92 -10.63
N SER A 33 6.98 -4.75 -10.31
CA SER A 33 7.20 -5.24 -8.93
C SER A 33 7.54 -4.11 -7.96
N PHE A 34 8.37 -3.15 -8.38
CA PHE A 34 8.69 -1.98 -7.56
C PHE A 34 7.46 -1.11 -7.31
N PHE A 35 6.69 -0.80 -8.36
CA PHE A 35 5.47 -0.01 -8.22
C PHE A 35 4.45 -0.69 -7.31
N SER A 36 4.20 -1.98 -7.52
CA SER A 36 3.28 -2.75 -6.69
C SER A 36 3.77 -2.88 -5.25
N GLY A 37 5.07 -3.07 -5.04
CA GLY A 37 5.68 -3.21 -3.73
C GLY A 37 5.58 -1.93 -2.90
N ILE A 38 5.88 -0.77 -3.50
CA ILE A 38 5.75 0.52 -2.81
C ILE A 38 4.29 0.79 -2.44
N ARG A 39 3.34 0.50 -3.35
CA ARG A 39 1.91 0.69 -3.07
C ARG A 39 1.37 -0.26 -2.00
N ALA A 40 1.94 -1.46 -1.88
CA ALA A 40 1.57 -2.40 -0.84
C ALA A 40 2.19 -2.03 0.51
N ALA A 41 3.41 -1.49 0.51
CA ALA A 41 4.09 -1.09 1.73
C ALA A 41 3.41 0.07 2.48
N GLU A 42 2.78 1.02 1.77
CA GLU A 42 2.08 2.15 2.39
C GLU A 42 1.01 1.73 3.43
N PRO A 43 -0.03 0.94 3.08
CA PRO A 43 -1.03 0.51 4.05
C PRO A 43 -0.44 -0.41 5.14
N ASP A 44 0.49 -1.30 4.78
CA ASP A 44 1.12 -2.22 5.73
C ASP A 44 1.90 -1.46 6.80
N MET A 45 2.65 -0.41 6.42
CA MET A 45 3.36 0.45 7.36
C MET A 45 2.42 1.22 8.27
N ARG A 46 1.28 1.70 7.74
CA ARG A 46 0.28 2.40 8.56
C ARG A 46 -0.32 1.47 9.60
N LEU A 47 -0.79 0.30 9.20
CA LEU A 47 -1.38 -0.69 10.11
C LEU A 47 -0.39 -1.18 11.16
N SER A 48 0.87 -1.41 10.75
CA SER A 48 1.91 -1.83 11.69
C SER A 48 2.30 -0.71 12.67
N GLY A 49 2.26 0.55 12.22
CA GLY A 49 2.53 1.71 13.06
C GLY A 49 1.42 1.95 14.09
N ASP A 50 0.17 1.84 13.66
CA ASP A 50 -1.03 1.92 14.51
C ASP A 50 -0.96 0.89 15.64
N ALA A 51 -0.86 -0.40 15.26
CA ALA A 51 -0.78 -1.50 16.22
C ALA A 51 0.41 -1.37 17.20
N TYR A 52 1.53 -0.79 16.75
CA TYR A 52 2.66 -0.53 17.61
C TYR A 52 2.38 0.59 18.63
N PHE A 53 1.65 1.63 18.25
CA PHE A 53 1.26 2.69 19.19
C PHE A 53 0.23 2.21 20.20
N ASP A 54 -0.73 1.39 19.76
CA ASP A 54 -1.75 0.82 20.64
C ASP A 54 -1.12 -0.12 21.68
N GLU A 55 -0.19 -0.99 21.26
CA GLU A 55 0.50 -1.91 22.17
C GLU A 55 1.28 -1.17 23.26
N GLN A 56 1.81 0.01 22.94
CA GLN A 56 2.55 0.85 23.89
C GLN A 56 1.65 1.82 24.68
N ASN A 57 0.32 1.78 24.50
CA ASN A 57 -0.64 2.72 25.08
C ASN A 57 -0.21 4.18 24.89
N LEU A 58 0.23 4.51 23.67
CA LEU A 58 0.60 5.88 23.32
C LEU A 58 -0.65 6.76 23.23
N MET A 59 -0.46 8.08 23.38
CA MET A 59 -1.55 9.03 23.27
C MET A 59 -2.01 9.17 21.79
N ASP A 60 -3.31 9.02 21.53
CA ASP A 60 -3.89 9.31 20.20
C ASP A 60 -3.95 10.80 19.92
N LEU A 61 -4.34 11.57 20.94
CA LEU A 61 -4.58 13.01 20.85
C LEU A 61 -3.93 13.74 22.03
N LYS A 62 -3.31 14.88 21.71
CA LYS A 62 -2.84 15.84 22.71
C LYS A 62 -3.56 17.16 22.51
N VAL A 63 -4.48 17.46 23.42
CA VAL A 63 -5.26 18.70 23.41
C VAL A 63 -4.69 19.67 24.44
N LEU A 64 -4.48 20.92 24.02
CA LEU A 64 -3.98 22.00 24.88
C LEU A 64 -4.90 23.21 24.74
N GLY A 65 -5.61 23.56 25.81
CA GLY A 65 -6.47 24.74 25.88
C GLY A 65 -5.79 25.90 26.60
N THR A 66 -5.94 27.12 26.09
CA THR A 66 -5.45 28.34 26.74
C THR A 66 -6.25 28.72 27.99
N LEU A 67 -7.53 28.33 28.06
CA LEU A 67 -8.44 28.59 29.17
C LEU A 67 -8.73 27.36 30.05
N GLY A 68 -8.02 26.25 29.81
CA GLY A 68 -8.34 24.94 30.39
C GLY A 68 -9.23 24.11 29.47
N ILE A 69 -9.37 22.82 29.81
CA ILE A 69 -10.28 21.86 29.15
C ILE A 69 -11.33 21.48 30.19
N THR A 70 -12.61 21.51 29.81
CA THR A 70 -13.72 21.17 30.70
C THR A 70 -14.10 19.69 30.57
N GLU A 71 -14.88 19.17 31.52
CA GLU A 71 -15.37 17.78 31.49
C GLU A 71 -16.30 17.53 30.30
N GLU A 72 -17.08 18.55 29.88
CA GLU A 72 -17.95 18.48 28.71
C GLU A 72 -17.14 18.36 27.41
N ASP A 73 -15.99 19.06 27.32
CA ASP A 73 -15.05 18.90 26.20
C ASP A 73 -14.44 17.48 26.16
N LEU A 74 -14.21 16.87 27.33
CA LEU A 74 -13.66 15.50 27.42
C LEU A 74 -14.67 14.46 26.93
N GLU A 75 -15.94 14.59 27.34
CA GLU A 75 -17.02 13.69 26.90
C GLU A 75 -17.23 13.78 25.37
N GLU A 76 -17.14 14.98 24.80
CA GLU A 76 -17.21 15.16 23.34
C GLU A 76 -16.04 14.50 22.61
N ILE A 77 -14.82 14.59 23.16
CA ILE A 77 -13.62 13.99 22.57
C ILE A 77 -13.67 12.45 22.65
N GLU A 78 -14.11 11.88 23.79
CA GLU A 78 -14.28 10.43 23.94
C GLU A 78 -15.36 9.85 23.03
N ALA A 79 -16.34 10.67 22.60
CA ALA A 79 -17.38 10.26 21.66
C ALA A 79 -16.90 10.17 20.20
N LEU A 80 -15.68 10.63 19.89
CA LEU A 80 -15.13 10.58 18.53
C LEU A 80 -14.72 9.15 18.17
N SER A 81 -15.18 8.67 17.01
CA SER A 81 -14.88 7.33 16.49
C SER A 81 -13.41 7.08 16.11
N THR A 82 -12.56 8.10 16.25
CA THR A 82 -11.14 8.08 15.92
C THR A 82 -10.26 7.94 17.15
N VAL A 83 -10.83 8.06 18.36
CA VAL A 83 -10.12 7.87 19.62
C VAL A 83 -10.28 6.41 20.03
N GLU A 84 -9.15 5.72 20.19
CA GLU A 84 -9.16 4.33 20.62
C GLU A 84 -9.22 4.24 22.14
N ARG A 85 -9.71 3.11 22.67
CA ARG A 85 -10.01 2.92 24.09
C ARG A 85 -9.01 2.01 24.79
#